data_AF-A0A2K9P1M5-F1
#
_entry.id   AF-A0A2K9P1M5-F1
#
_cell.length_a   1.000
_cell.length_b   1.000
_cell.length_c   1.000
_cell.angle_alpha   90.00
_cell.angle_beta   90.00
_cell.angle_gamma   90.00
#
_symmetry.space_group_name_H-M   'P 1'
#
loop_
_entity.id
_entity.type
_entity.pdbx_description
1 polymer ?
#
loop_
_entity_poly.entity_id
_entity_poly.type
_entity_poly.pdbx_seq_one_letter_code
_entity_poly.pdbx_strand_id
1 'polypeptide(L)'
;MNLYSEIENIFPTLESLFSEKDLLKFKNTRIIDLYRYHFGLGTWIRNNLIYPKDSVLCDLFIENGIEQPDDMSSFIIKLFHYYVWNKI
;
A
#
# COMPACT_ATOMS: atom_id res chain seq x y z
N MET A 1 -7.32 2.53 -17.32
CA MET A 1 -6.62 2.91 -16.07
C MET A 1 -5.36 2.05 -15.96
N ASN A 2 -4.31 2.50 -15.29
CA ASN A 2 -3.14 1.65 -15.05
C ASN A 2 -2.96 1.45 -13.53
N LEU A 3 -2.38 0.31 -13.16
CA LEU A 3 -2.23 -0.09 -11.75
C LEU A 3 -1.57 0.99 -10.88
N TYR A 4 -0.50 1.61 -11.38
CA TYR A 4 0.24 2.63 -10.62
C TYR A 4 -0.59 3.87 -10.32
N SER A 5 -1.33 4.38 -11.31
CA SER A 5 -2.21 5.54 -11.12
C SER A 5 -3.30 5.28 -10.09
N GLU A 6 -3.84 4.05 -10.05
CA GLU A 6 -4.85 3.69 -9.07
C GLU A 6 -4.28 3.51 -7.66
N ILE A 7 -3.06 2.98 -7.56
CA ILE A 7 -2.32 2.93 -6.29
C ILE A 7 -1.97 4.33 -5.79
N GLU A 8 -1.59 5.26 -6.66
CA GLU A 8 -1.29 6.63 -6.23
C GLU A 8 -2.53 7.35 -5.70
N ASN A 9 -3.70 7.11 -6.29
CA ASN A 9 -4.97 7.70 -5.86
C ASN A 9 -5.35 7.34 -4.41
N ILE A 10 -4.90 6.20 -3.88
CA ILE A 10 -5.18 5.77 -2.50
C ILE A 10 -4.18 6.31 -1.47
N PHE A 11 -3.05 6.91 -1.88
CA PHE A 11 -2.01 7.38 -0.94
C PHE A 11 -2.50 8.41 0.08
N PRO A 12 -3.34 9.41 -0.26
CA PRO A 12 -3.90 10.32 0.74
C PRO A 12 -4.71 9.60 1.81
N THR A 13 -5.47 8.56 1.42
CA THR A 13 -6.19 7.70 2.36
C THR A 13 -5.22 6.96 3.27
N LEU A 14 -4.16 6.35 2.73
CA LEU A 14 -3.16 5.67 3.54
C LEU A 14 -2.45 6.62 4.51
N GLU A 15 -2.08 7.82 4.07
CA GLU A 15 -1.44 8.85 4.90
C GLU A 15 -2.34 9.28 6.06
N SER A 16 -3.66 9.38 5.83
CA SER A 16 -4.63 9.72 6.88
C SER A 16 -4.77 8.68 7.99
N LEU A 17 -4.30 7.44 7.79
CA LEU A 17 -4.26 6.40 8.82
C LEU A 17 -3.15 6.62 9.84
N PHE A 18 -2.17 7.49 9.55
CA PHE A 18 -1.01 7.71 10.41
C PHE A 18 -1.17 8.98 11.24
N SER A 19 -0.66 8.91 12.47
CA SER A 19 -0.22 10.13 13.16
C SER A 19 1.04 10.67 12.49
N GLU A 20 1.32 11.97 12.59
CA GLU A 20 2.56 12.57 12.05
C GLU A 20 3.82 11.83 12.56
N LYS A 21 3.83 11.47 13.84
CA LYS A 21 4.93 10.72 14.47
C LYS A 21 5.11 9.33 13.84
N ASP A 22 4.01 8.62 13.58
CA ASP A 22 4.09 7.27 13.02
C ASP A 22 4.38 7.29 11.52
N LEU A 23 3.91 8.32 10.80
CA LEU A 23 4.26 8.54 9.40
C LEU A 23 5.77 8.81 9.26
N LEU A 24 6.35 9.59 10.17
CA LEU A 24 7.79 9.83 10.20
C LEU A 24 8.58 8.55 10.51
N LYS A 25 8.11 7.70 11.42
CA LYS A 25 8.73 6.38 11.66
C LYS A 25 8.64 5.48 10.44
N PHE A 26 7.48 5.45 9.78
CA PHE A 26 7.26 4.68 8.57
C PHE A 26 8.21 5.15 7.47
N LYS A 27 8.29 6.46 7.20
CA LYS A 27 9.21 7.08 6.23
C LYS A 27 10.67 6.69 6.46
N ASN A 28 11.10 6.59 7.72
CA ASN A 28 12.48 6.25 8.09
C ASN A 28 12.72 4.73 8.23
N THR A 29 11.73 3.89 7.93
CA THR A 29 11.90 2.44 7.97
C THR A 29 12.73 1.98 6.78
N ARG A 30 13.70 1.07 7.01
CA ARG A 30 14.47 0.50 5.90
C ARG A 30 13.55 -0.33 5.01
N ILE A 31 13.79 -0.34 3.70
CA ILE A 31 13.00 -1.13 2.75
C ILE A 31 12.92 -2.61 3.17
N ILE A 32 14.03 -3.18 3.68
CA ILE A 32 14.08 -4.56 4.15
C ILE A 32 13.24 -4.84 5.40
N ASP A 33 12.85 -3.80 6.14
CA ASP A 33 12.07 -3.89 7.38
C ASP A 33 10.58 -3.59 7.15
N LEU A 34 10.16 -3.24 5.93
CA LEU A 34 8.76 -2.92 5.62
C LEU A 34 7.80 -4.10 5.84
N TYR A 35 8.30 -5.34 5.85
CA TYR A 35 7.50 -6.52 6.18
C TYR A 35 6.85 -6.43 7.57
N ARG A 36 7.41 -5.63 8.49
CA ARG A 36 6.85 -5.40 9.83
C ARG A 36 5.46 -4.76 9.79
N TYR A 37 5.11 -4.09 8.68
CA TYR A 37 3.81 -3.46 8.48
C TYR A 37 2.76 -4.41 7.88
N HIS A 38 3.12 -5.66 7.55
CA HIS A 38 2.23 -6.64 6.92
C HIS A 38 0.96 -6.92 7.74
N PHE A 39 1.07 -7.12 9.05
CA PHE A 39 -0.09 -7.46 9.89
C PHE A 39 -0.93 -6.25 10.33
N GLY A 40 -0.38 -5.04 10.27
CA GLY A 40 -1.13 -3.80 10.56
C GLY A 40 -1.67 -3.21 9.27
N LEU A 41 -0.87 -2.33 8.67
CA LEU A 41 -1.23 -1.63 7.43
C LEU A 41 -1.56 -2.60 6.29
N GLY A 42 -0.79 -3.69 6.13
CA GLY A 42 -1.05 -4.68 5.07
C GLY A 42 -2.41 -5.35 5.21
N THR A 43 -2.77 -5.79 6.40
CA THR A 43 -4.12 -6.32 6.71
C THR A 43 -5.20 -5.29 6.41
N TRP A 44 -4.99 -4.03 6.79
CA TRP A 44 -5.96 -2.97 6.51
C TRP A 44 -6.14 -2.77 5.00
N ILE A 45 -5.05 -2.69 4.23
CA ILE A 45 -5.08 -2.57 2.76
C ILE A 45 -5.84 -3.74 2.14
N ARG A 46 -5.53 -4.98 2.57
CA ARG A 46 -6.24 -6.17 2.07
C ARG A 46 -7.73 -6.06 2.28
N ASN A 47 -8.15 -5.78 3.51
CA ASN A 47 -9.56 -5.86 3.88
C ASN A 47 -10.40 -4.68 3.38
N ASN A 48 -9.78 -3.53 3.09
CA ASN A 48 -10.52 -2.31 2.72
C ASN A 48 -10.32 -1.88 1.26
N LEU A 49 -9.25 -2.31 0.59
CA LEU A 49 -8.91 -1.86 -0.77
C LEU A 49 -8.83 -3.02 -1.78
N ILE A 50 -8.40 -4.21 -1.34
CA ILE A 50 -8.27 -5.39 -2.21
C ILE A 50 -9.49 -6.29 -2.13
N TYR A 51 -10.10 -6.42 -0.94
CA TYR A 51 -11.33 -7.16 -0.74
C TYR A 51 -12.57 -6.24 -0.74
N PRO A 52 -13.71 -6.71 -1.28
CA PRO A 52 -13.90 -7.98 -1.98
C PRO A 52 -13.17 -8.02 -3.35
N LYS A 53 -12.95 -9.23 -3.88
CA LYS A 53 -12.02 -9.55 -4.99
C LYS A 53 -12.37 -8.88 -6.34
N ASP A 54 -13.46 -8.15 -6.39
CA ASP A 54 -14.04 -7.40 -7.50
C ASP A 54 -13.79 -5.88 -7.40
N SER A 55 -12.87 -5.45 -6.53
CA SER A 55 -12.41 -4.07 -6.55
C SER A 55 -11.57 -3.79 -7.81
N VAL A 56 -11.72 -2.60 -8.39
CA VAL A 56 -10.92 -2.15 -9.56
C VAL A 56 -9.42 -2.35 -9.32
N LEU A 57 -8.97 -2.12 -8.09
CA LEU A 57 -7.57 -2.30 -7.72
C LEU A 57 -7.16 -3.78 -7.72
N CYS A 58 -8.02 -4.68 -7.22
CA CYS A 58 -7.77 -6.12 -7.25
C CYS A 58 -7.68 -6.64 -8.69
N ASP A 59 -8.63 -6.24 -9.55
CA ASP A 59 -8.64 -6.60 -10.97
C ASP A 59 -7.36 -6.14 -11.67
N LEU A 60 -6.96 -4.88 -11.46
CA LEU A 60 -5.72 -4.34 -12.03
C LEU A 60 -4.47 -5.09 -11.54
N PHE A 61 -4.41 -5.54 -10.29
CA PHE A 61 -3.32 -6.38 -9.81
C PHE A 61 -3.28 -7.75 -10.50
N ILE A 62 -4.44 -8.40 -10.63
CA ILE A 62 -4.57 -9.70 -11.30
C ILE A 62 -4.17 -9.59 -12.78
N GLU A 63 -4.64 -8.55 -13.48
CA GLU A 63 -4.25 -8.27 -14.87
C GLU A 63 -2.74 -8.05 -15.05
N ASN A 64 -2.06 -7.58 -14.01
CA ASN A 64 -0.60 -7.39 -13.99
C ASN A 64 0.16 -8.57 -13.36
N GLY A 65 -0.51 -9.72 -13.13
CA GLY A 65 0.12 -10.98 -12.71
C GLY A 65 0.39 -11.10 -11.20
N ILE A 66 -0.19 -10.24 -10.37
CA ILE A 66 -0.06 -10.30 -8.90
C ILE A 66 -1.41 -10.74 -8.34
N GLU A 67 -1.55 -12.02 -8.00
CA GLU A 67 -2.85 -12.59 -7.60
C GLU A 67 -3.03 -12.73 -6.07
N GLN A 68 -1.92 -12.76 -5.31
CA GLN A 68 -1.98 -12.95 -3.87
C GLN A 68 -2.22 -11.61 -3.17
N PRO A 69 -3.29 -11.46 -2.36
CA PRO A 69 -3.59 -10.22 -1.64
C PRO A 69 -2.46 -9.76 -0.70
N ASP A 70 -1.68 -10.70 -0.17
CA ASP A 70 -0.49 -10.42 0.63
C ASP A 70 0.62 -9.75 -0.19
N ASP A 71 0.80 -10.17 -1.44
CA ASP A 71 1.75 -9.55 -2.36
C ASP A 71 1.24 -8.20 -2.83
N MET A 72 -0.04 -8.08 -3.18
CA MET A 72 -0.68 -6.81 -3.56
C MET A 72 -0.52 -5.75 -2.46
N SER A 73 -0.87 -6.10 -1.21
CA SER A 73 -0.75 -5.18 -0.08
C SER A 73 0.71 -4.84 0.22
N SER A 74 1.62 -5.82 0.16
CA SER A 74 3.05 -5.57 0.34
C SER A 74 3.63 -4.66 -0.76
N PHE A 75 3.12 -4.78 -1.99
CA PHE A 75 3.48 -3.92 -3.12
C PHE A 75 3.02 -2.48 -2.89
N ILE A 76 1.76 -2.28 -2.49
CA ILE A 76 1.23 -0.96 -2.12
C ILE A 76 2.05 -0.33 -1.00
N ILE A 77 2.39 -1.08 0.06
CA ILE A 77 3.21 -0.56 1.17
C ILE A 77 4.57 -0.04 0.67
N LYS A 78 5.23 -0.77 -0.23
CA LYS A 78 6.52 -0.36 -0.80
C LYS A 78 6.39 0.93 -1.62
N LEU A 79 5.36 1.04 -2.45
CA LEU A 79 5.12 2.24 -3.26
C LEU A 79 4.72 3.43 -2.39
N PHE A 80 3.88 3.23 -1.39
CA PHE A 80 3.51 4.26 -0.43
C PHE A 80 4.71 4.74 0.38
N HIS A 81 5.60 3.83 0.80
CA HIS A 81 6.86 4.19 1.44
C HIS A 81 7.73 5.08 0.54
N TYR A 82 7.86 4.72 -0.74
CA TYR A 82 8.59 5.54 -1.72
C TYR A 82 7.94 6.92 -1.91
N TYR A 83 6.61 6.99 -1.99
CA TYR A 83 5.87 8.25 -2.08
C TYR A 83 6.14 9.18 -0.89
N VAL A 84 6.00 8.68 0.34
CA VAL A 84 6.24 9.47 1.56
C VAL A 84 7.72 9.87 1.68
N TRP A 85 8.64 9.04 1.19
CA TRP A 85 10.06 9.37 1.14
C TRP A 85 10.32 10.64 0.31
N ASN A 86 9.73 10.71 -0.89
CA ASN A 86 9.98 11.77 -1.89
C ASN A 86 9.16 13.05 -1.71
N LYS A 87 8.20 13.09 -0.77
CA LYS A 87 7.31 14.25 -0.55
C LYS A 87 8.00 15.47 0.11
N ILE A 88 9.32 15.44 0.32
CA ILE A 88 10.14 16.53 0.88
C ILE A 88 11.46 16.62 0.11
#